data_AF-A0A9D3WPK9-F1
#
_entry.id   AF-A0A9D3WPK9-F1
#
_cell.length_a   1.000
_cell.length_b   1.000
_cell.length_c   1.000
_cell.angle_alpha   90.00
_cell.angle_beta   90.00
_cell.angle_gamma   90.00
#
_symmetry.space_group_name_H-M   'P 1'
#
loop_
_entity.id
_entity.type
_entity.pdbx_description
1 polymer ?
#
loop_
_entity_poly.entity_id
_entity_poly.type
_entity_poly.pdbx_seq_one_letter_code
_entity_poly.pdbx_strand_id
1 'polypeptide(L)'
;MFGCGFREDNTIWGFYQDSYDGRDFLTFDKETMTWVAADIGAQITKRRWDAEINDNQGWKHYLEEICISWLRNSLEYGKETLQRKEPNNSLIPVVAGVITAVVLIGGIIGVVIWKKKRSGKEPGMGGFPGFPGPCTPA
;
A
#
# COMPACT_ATOMS: atom_id res chain seq x y z
N MET A 1 18.53 -16.49 13.84
CA MET A 1 17.51 -16.71 12.80
C MET A 1 18.14 -17.10 11.48
N PHE A 2 17.58 -18.09 10.80
CA PHE A 2 17.99 -18.51 9.46
C PHE A 2 16.76 -18.75 8.59
N GLY A 3 16.92 -18.65 7.28
CA GLY A 3 15.84 -18.90 6.34
C GLY A 3 16.22 -18.62 4.90
N CYS A 4 15.29 -18.90 4.00
CA CYS A 4 15.41 -18.61 2.57
C CYS A 4 14.07 -18.14 2.01
N GLY A 5 14.12 -17.53 0.83
CA GLY A 5 12.93 -17.04 0.16
C GLY A 5 13.16 -16.75 -1.31
N PHE A 6 12.08 -16.38 -1.98
CA PHE A 6 12.08 -15.87 -3.35
C PHE A 6 11.83 -14.36 -3.33
N ARG A 7 12.52 -13.64 -4.22
CA ARG A 7 12.18 -12.28 -4.60
C ARG A 7 11.17 -12.28 -5.76
N GLU A 8 10.68 -11.10 -6.14
CA GLU A 8 9.71 -10.94 -7.25
C GLU A 8 10.26 -11.42 -8.60
N ASP A 9 11.57 -11.35 -8.79
CA ASP A 9 12.32 -11.83 -9.95
C ASP A 9 12.63 -13.34 -9.89
N ASN A 10 12.03 -14.08 -8.95
CA ASN A 10 12.36 -15.45 -8.59
C ASN A 10 13.83 -15.66 -8.14
N THR A 11 14.57 -14.59 -7.83
CA THR A 11 15.91 -14.73 -7.27
C THR A 11 15.82 -15.31 -5.87
N ILE A 12 16.61 -16.36 -5.65
CA ILE A 12 16.72 -17.05 -4.37
C ILE A 12 17.62 -16.24 -3.45
N TRP A 13 17.14 -16.00 -2.23
CA TRP A 13 17.95 -15.46 -1.16
C TRP A 13 17.88 -16.38 0.05
N GLY A 14 18.94 -16.37 0.85
CA GLY A 14 19.08 -17.21 2.03
C GLY A 14 20.07 -16.57 2.98
N PHE A 15 19.80 -16.67 4.27
CA PHE A 15 20.55 -16.00 5.31
C PHE A 15 20.61 -16.86 6.58
N TYR A 16 21.67 -16.66 7.34
CA TYR A 16 21.78 -17.09 8.72
C TYR A 16 22.38 -15.93 9.50
N GLN A 17 21.70 -15.53 10.56
CA GLN A 17 22.13 -14.44 11.44
C GLN A 17 21.81 -14.79 12.88
N ASP A 18 22.75 -14.61 13.78
CA ASP A 18 22.60 -14.78 15.21
C ASP A 18 22.66 -13.43 15.93
N SER A 19 21.88 -13.31 17.00
CA SER A 19 21.71 -12.08 17.75
C SER A 19 21.90 -12.32 19.23
N TYR A 20 22.63 -11.43 19.90
CA TYR A 20 22.87 -11.46 21.34
C TYR A 20 22.39 -10.14 21.95
N ASP A 21 21.59 -10.20 23.01
CA ASP A 21 20.93 -9.04 23.64
C ASP A 21 20.15 -8.15 22.65
N GLY A 22 19.48 -8.78 21.68
CA GLY A 22 18.70 -8.08 20.65
C GLY A 22 19.55 -7.28 19.64
N ARG A 23 20.87 -7.46 19.65
CA ARG A 23 21.78 -6.86 18.66
C ARG A 23 22.40 -7.95 17.79
N ASP A 24 22.74 -7.58 16.58
CA ASP A 24 23.44 -8.46 15.65
C ASP A 24 24.77 -8.90 16.26
N PHE A 25 25.04 -10.20 16.18
CA PHE A 25 26.23 -10.79 16.79
C PHE A 25 27.09 -11.49 15.74
N LEU A 26 26.49 -12.41 14.97
CA LEU A 26 27.22 -13.21 13.99
C LEU A 26 26.34 -13.47 12.75
N THR A 27 26.88 -13.32 11.55
CA THR A 27 26.15 -13.57 10.30
C THR A 27 26.93 -14.51 9.41
N PHE A 28 26.26 -15.47 8.77
CA PHE A 28 26.92 -16.36 7.81
C PHE A 28 26.94 -15.74 6.41
N ASP A 29 28.13 -15.64 5.83
CA ASP A 29 28.33 -15.32 4.43
C ASP A 29 28.49 -16.63 3.64
N LYS A 30 27.43 -16.98 2.90
CA LYS A 30 27.37 -18.18 2.06
C LYS A 30 28.25 -18.13 0.82
N GLU A 31 28.64 -16.93 0.35
CA GLU A 31 29.48 -16.79 -0.84
C GLU A 31 30.91 -17.19 -0.51
N THR A 32 31.39 -16.73 0.65
CA THR A 32 32.73 -17.05 1.16
C THR A 32 32.75 -18.27 2.07
N MET A 33 31.58 -18.77 2.52
CA MET A 33 31.42 -19.82 3.53
C MET A 33 32.12 -19.48 4.85
N THR A 34 32.07 -18.19 5.22
CA THR A 34 32.67 -17.67 6.45
C THR A 34 31.66 -16.89 7.28
N TRP A 35 32.00 -16.61 8.52
CA TRP A 35 31.16 -15.90 9.47
C TRP A 35 31.61 -14.46 9.61
N VAL A 36 30.67 -13.52 9.68
CA VAL A 36 30.90 -12.10 9.89
C VAL A 36 30.52 -11.76 11.32
N ALA A 37 31.52 -11.37 12.12
CA ALA A 37 31.32 -10.91 13.50
C ALA A 37 30.92 -9.44 13.50
N ALA A 38 29.78 -9.12 14.13
CA ALA A 38 29.30 -7.76 14.29
C ALA A 38 29.94 -7.05 15.50
N ASP A 39 30.38 -7.80 16.51
CA ASP A 39 31.01 -7.29 17.74
C ASP A 39 32.36 -7.99 18.02
N ILE A 40 33.20 -7.35 18.84
CA ILE A 40 34.48 -7.93 19.29
C ILE A 40 34.26 -9.23 20.06
N GLY A 41 33.20 -9.33 20.86
CA GLY A 41 32.82 -10.55 21.57
C GLY A 41 32.50 -11.73 20.64
N ALA A 42 32.02 -11.44 19.42
CA ALA A 42 31.70 -12.46 18.42
C ALA A 42 32.93 -13.01 17.68
N GLN A 43 34.09 -12.35 17.78
CA GLN A 43 35.31 -12.75 17.05
C GLN A 43 35.84 -14.13 17.46
N ILE A 44 35.66 -14.50 18.74
CA ILE A 44 36.07 -15.82 19.24
C ILE A 44 35.22 -16.91 18.57
N THR A 45 33.90 -16.71 18.53
CA THR A 45 32.95 -17.63 17.87
C THR A 45 33.18 -17.69 16.37
N LYS A 46 33.38 -16.54 15.71
CA LYS A 46 33.72 -16.46 14.29
C LYS A 46 34.91 -17.37 13.96
N ARG A 47 36.04 -17.23 14.67
CA ARG A 47 37.24 -18.04 14.39
C ARG A 47 37.01 -19.53 14.57
N ARG A 48 36.19 -19.91 15.56
CA ARG A 48 35.85 -21.31 15.81
C ARG A 48 35.03 -21.87 14.65
N TRP A 49 33.96 -21.19 14.25
CA TRP A 49 33.06 -21.67 13.19
C TRP A 49 33.66 -21.53 11.79
N ASP A 50 34.52 -20.53 11.55
CA ASP A 50 35.29 -20.43 10.30
C ASP A 50 36.21 -21.64 10.08
N ALA A 51 36.66 -22.30 11.16
CA ALA A 51 37.47 -23.53 11.07
C ALA A 51 36.62 -24.78 10.76
N GLU A 52 35.30 -24.73 10.94
CA GLU A 52 34.37 -25.84 10.73
C GLU A 52 33.90 -25.88 9.26
N ILE A 53 34.86 -26.15 8.34
CA ILE A 53 34.65 -26.08 6.88
C ILE A 53 33.47 -26.95 6.41
N ASN A 54 33.36 -28.17 6.94
CA ASN A 54 32.29 -29.11 6.55
C ASN A 54 30.91 -28.60 6.95
N ASP A 55 30.79 -27.99 8.13
CA ASP A 55 29.52 -27.46 8.63
C ASP A 55 29.14 -26.19 7.84
N ASN A 56 30.12 -25.36 7.48
CA ASN A 56 29.89 -24.20 6.62
C ASN A 56 29.42 -24.61 5.21
N GLN A 57 29.97 -25.69 4.64
CA GLN A 57 29.46 -26.26 3.39
C GLN A 57 28.04 -26.79 3.54
N GLY A 58 27.74 -27.46 4.65
CA GLY A 58 26.39 -27.92 4.99
C GLY A 58 25.40 -26.76 5.07
N TRP A 59 25.77 -25.65 5.72
CA TRP A 59 24.95 -24.45 5.79
C TRP A 59 24.70 -23.83 4.43
N LYS A 60 25.72 -23.74 3.57
CA LYS A 60 25.55 -23.27 2.21
C LYS A 60 24.55 -24.13 1.43
N HIS A 61 24.74 -25.44 1.44
CA HIS A 61 23.84 -26.37 0.76
C HIS A 61 22.41 -26.29 1.32
N TYR A 62 22.26 -26.14 2.63
CA TYR A 62 20.95 -25.96 3.24
C TYR A 62 20.25 -24.69 2.75
N LEU A 63 20.95 -23.55 2.73
CA LEU A 63 20.38 -22.26 2.36
C LEU A 63 20.08 -22.12 0.87
N GLU A 64 20.85 -22.78 0.00
CA GLU A 64 20.70 -22.70 -1.46
C GLU A 64 19.75 -23.75 -2.03
N GLU A 65 19.76 -24.97 -1.47
CA GLU A 65 19.03 -26.10 -2.05
C GLU A 65 17.91 -26.61 -1.14
N ILE A 66 18.24 -27.05 0.08
CA ILE A 66 17.28 -27.76 0.94
C ILE A 66 16.13 -26.83 1.34
N CYS A 67 16.45 -25.63 1.81
CA CYS A 67 15.46 -24.67 2.26
C CYS A 67 14.52 -24.27 1.11
N ILE A 68 15.06 -24.07 -0.09
CA ILE A 68 14.28 -23.70 -1.27
C ILE A 68 13.39 -24.84 -1.75
N SER A 69 13.89 -26.07 -1.72
CA SER A 69 13.10 -27.26 -2.02
C SER A 69 11.90 -27.38 -1.06
N TRP A 70 12.17 -27.24 0.25
CA TRP A 70 11.12 -27.22 1.27
C TRP A 70 10.10 -26.10 1.04
N LEU A 71 10.57 -24.88 0.78
CA LEU A 71 9.71 -23.74 0.53
C LEU A 71 8.79 -23.97 -0.68
N ARG A 72 9.31 -24.49 -1.80
CA ARG A 72 8.49 -24.81 -2.99
C ARG A 72 7.40 -25.83 -2.68
N ASN A 73 7.75 -26.90 -1.96
CA ASN A 73 6.79 -27.93 -1.59
C ASN A 73 5.70 -27.38 -0.65
N SER A 74 6.06 -26.55 0.32
CA SER A 74 5.10 -25.89 1.22
C SER A 74 4.18 -24.91 0.47
N LEU A 75 4.71 -24.18 -0.51
CA LEU A 75 3.91 -23.28 -1.35
C LEU A 75 2.94 -24.04 -2.25
N GLU A 76 3.35 -25.18 -2.82
CA GLU A 76 2.47 -26.00 -3.65
C GLU A 76 1.36 -26.64 -2.81
N TYR A 77 1.69 -27.13 -1.61
CA TYR A 77 0.71 -27.68 -0.67
C TYR A 77 -0.28 -26.62 -0.17
N GLY A 78 0.20 -25.41 0.12
CA GLY A 78 -0.61 -24.28 0.61
C GLY A 78 -1.22 -23.40 -0.48
N LYS A 79 -1.17 -23.81 -1.75
CA LYS A 79 -1.55 -22.95 -2.89
C LYS A 79 -2.96 -22.40 -2.77
N GLU A 80 -3.91 -23.21 -2.31
CA GLU A 80 -5.32 -22.82 -2.17
C GLU A 80 -5.56 -21.78 -1.05
N THR A 81 -4.71 -21.75 -0.03
CA THR A 81 -4.82 -20.80 1.10
C THR A 81 -3.96 -19.56 0.89
N LEU A 82 -2.75 -19.72 0.33
CA LEU A 82 -1.79 -18.63 0.11
C LEU A 82 -2.10 -17.79 -1.14
N GLN A 83 -2.61 -18.41 -2.22
CA GLN A 83 -3.00 -17.67 -3.43
C GLN A 83 -4.44 -17.16 -3.36
N ARG A 84 -5.12 -17.30 -2.22
CA ARG A 84 -6.38 -16.62 -1.98
C ARG A 84 -6.09 -15.11 -1.94
N LYS A 85 -6.19 -14.46 -3.10
CA LYS A 85 -6.54 -13.06 -3.16
C LYS A 85 -7.88 -12.96 -2.47
N GLU A 86 -7.89 -12.41 -1.25
CA GLU A 86 -9.10 -11.82 -0.69
C GLU A 86 -9.72 -11.00 -1.84
N PRO A 87 -10.95 -11.32 -2.29
CA PRO A 87 -11.57 -10.50 -3.31
C PRO A 87 -11.58 -9.10 -2.73
N ASN A 88 -10.97 -8.15 -3.42
CA ASN A 88 -11.00 -6.75 -3.02
C ASN A 88 -12.48 -6.33 -2.99
N ASN A 89 -13.17 -6.59 -1.89
CA ASN A 89 -14.45 -6.07 -1.44
C ASN A 89 -14.26 -4.61 -1.01
N SER A 90 -13.46 -3.92 -1.83
CA SER A 90 -13.23 -2.51 -1.79
C SER A 90 -14.58 -1.88 -2.10
N LEU A 91 -15.11 -1.11 -1.16
CA LEU A 91 -16.31 -0.31 -1.34
C LEU A 91 -16.09 0.81 -2.37
N ILE A 92 -14.89 0.95 -2.94
CA ILE A 92 -14.51 1.98 -3.91
C ILE A 92 -15.46 2.08 -5.12
N PRO A 93 -15.85 1.01 -5.85
CA PRO A 93 -16.78 1.14 -6.97
C PRO A 93 -18.19 1.49 -6.52
N VAL A 94 -18.61 1.02 -5.33
CA VAL A 94 -19.92 1.35 -4.74
C VAL A 94 -19.97 2.82 -4.36
N VAL A 95 -18.94 3.33 -3.67
CA VAL A 95 -18.82 4.73 -3.26
C VAL A 95 -18.71 5.65 -4.47
N ALA A 96 -17.94 5.28 -5.50
CA ALA A 96 -17.82 6.04 -6.74
C ALA A 96 -19.18 6.17 -7.47
N GLY A 97 -19.98 5.09 -7.50
CA GLY A 97 -21.33 5.10 -8.06
C GLY A 97 -22.30 5.98 -7.28
N VAL A 98 -22.24 5.96 -5.94
CA VAL A 98 -23.08 6.81 -5.10
C VAL A 98 -22.73 8.29 -5.29
N ILE A 99 -21.44 8.64 -5.33
CA ILE A 99 -21.01 10.04 -5.52
C ILE A 99 -21.47 10.58 -6.88
N THR A 100 -21.33 9.82 -7.96
CA THR A 100 -21.80 10.24 -9.29
C THR A 100 -23.32 10.44 -9.31
N ALA A 101 -24.09 9.55 -8.69
CA ALA A 101 -25.55 9.73 -8.57
C ALA A 101 -25.92 11.01 -7.81
N VAL A 102 -25.28 11.28 -6.66
CA VAL A 102 -25.54 12.48 -5.85
C VAL A 102 -25.19 13.76 -6.62
N VAL A 103 -24.07 13.78 -7.35
CA VAL A 103 -23.67 14.95 -8.15
C VAL A 103 -24.64 15.21 -9.30
N LEU A 104 -25.12 14.16 -9.98
CA LEU A 104 -26.12 14.30 -11.06
C LEU A 104 -27.45 14.84 -10.52
N ILE A 105 -27.95 14.25 -9.42
CA ILE A 105 -29.22 14.68 -8.80
C ILE A 105 -29.08 16.12 -8.27
N GLY A 106 -28.00 16.41 -7.54
CA GLY A 106 -27.72 17.75 -7.02
C GLY A 106 -27.56 18.80 -8.14
N GLY A 107 -26.92 18.44 -9.24
CA GLY A 107 -26.79 19.29 -10.42
C GLY A 107 -28.15 19.60 -11.06
N ILE A 108 -29.02 18.60 -11.24
CA ILE A 108 -30.38 18.79 -11.78
C ILE A 108 -31.20 19.70 -10.86
N ILE A 109 -31.20 19.44 -9.55
CA ILE A 109 -31.92 20.26 -8.56
C ILE A 109 -31.38 21.71 -8.57
N GLY A 110 -30.06 21.88 -8.62
CA GLY A 110 -29.42 23.19 -8.70
C GLY A 110 -29.82 23.98 -9.95
N VAL A 111 -29.86 23.32 -11.13
CA VAL A 111 -30.30 23.93 -12.40
C VAL A 111 -31.77 24.36 -12.34
N VAL A 112 -32.64 23.54 -11.76
CA VAL A 112 -34.08 23.86 -11.61
C VAL A 112 -34.29 25.08 -10.70
N ILE A 113 -33.62 25.11 -9.53
CA ILE A 113 -33.70 26.24 -8.59
C ILE A 113 -33.17 27.52 -9.25
N TRP A 114 -32.06 27.43 -9.98
CA TRP A 114 -31.48 28.58 -10.67
C TRP A 114 -32.36 29.11 -11.81
N LYS A 115 -32.98 28.21 -12.60
CA LYS A 115 -33.93 28.59 -13.65
C LYS A 115 -35.17 29.25 -13.06
N LYS A 116 -35.67 28.75 -11.93
CA LYS A 116 -36.79 29.35 -11.18
C LYS A 116 -36.43 30.75 -10.64
N LYS A 117 -35.21 30.94 -10.12
CA LYS A 117 -34.73 32.25 -9.62
C LYS A 117 -34.52 33.27 -10.75
N ARG A 118 -34.08 32.84 -11.93
CA ARG A 118 -33.95 33.72 -13.12
C ARG A 118 -35.30 34.19 -13.66
N SER A 119 -36.34 33.38 -13.58
CA SER A 119 -37.67 33.72 -14.10
C SER A 119 -38.40 34.80 -13.30
N GLY A 120 -37.92 35.18 -12.10
CA GLY A 120 -38.55 36.16 -11.22
C GLY A 120 -37.87 37.54 -11.19
N LYS A 121 -36.92 37.83 -12.08
CA LYS A 121 -36.21 39.12 -12.11
C LYS A 121 -36.42 39.81 -13.46
N GLU A 122 -37.55 40.49 -13.63
CA GLU A 122 -37.73 41.49 -14.70
C GLU A 122 -36.96 42.78 -14.36
N PRO A 123 -36.36 43.47 -15.34
CA PRO A 123 -35.69 44.75 -15.14
C PRO A 123 -36.71 45.90 -15.07
N GLY A 124 -36.76 46.63 -13.96
CA GLY A 124 -37.75 47.69 -13.71
C GLY A 124 -37.57 48.94 -14.57
N MET A 125 -38.65 49.34 -15.27
CA MET A 125 -38.79 50.61 -16.00
C MET A 125 -39.26 51.69 -15.03
N GLY A 126 -38.47 52.77 -14.85
CA GLY A 126 -38.77 53.87 -13.94
C GLY A 126 -39.86 54.81 -14.46
N GLY A 127 -40.91 55.03 -13.66
CA GLY A 127 -41.89 56.09 -13.83
C GLY A 127 -41.59 57.26 -12.90
N PHE A 128 -41.37 58.44 -13.48
CA PHE A 128 -41.27 59.73 -12.78
C PHE A 128 -42.66 60.24 -12.35
N PRO A 129 -42.83 60.84 -11.17
CA PRO A 129 -44.10 61.45 -10.78
C PRO A 129 -44.12 62.97 -10.97
N GLY A 130 -45.28 63.45 -11.45
CA GLY A 130 -45.91 64.68 -10.98
C GLY A 130 -45.58 65.96 -11.75
N PHE A 131 -46.62 66.67 -12.18
CA PHE A 131 -47.03 67.92 -11.51
C PHE A 131 -48.53 68.20 -11.75
N PRO A 132 -49.25 68.81 -10.78
CA PRO A 132 -50.70 68.93 -10.82
C PRO A 132 -51.22 70.36 -11.06
N GLY A 133 -52.44 70.41 -11.62
CA GLY A 133 -53.47 71.42 -11.34
C GLY A 133 -53.58 72.62 -12.30
N PRO A 134 -54.62 73.47 -12.18
CA PRO A 134 -55.94 73.22 -11.56
C PRO A 134 -57.16 73.82 -12.31
N CYS A 135 -58.33 73.24 -11.98
CA CYS A 135 -59.66 73.83 -11.73
C CYS A 135 -60.41 74.76 -12.72
N THR A 136 -61.46 74.17 -13.33
CA THR A 136 -62.90 74.58 -13.32
C THR A 136 -63.33 75.88 -14.07
N PRO A 137 -64.64 76.18 -14.26
CA PRO A 137 -65.27 76.09 -15.59
C PRO A 137 -66.02 77.38 -16.00
N ALA A 138 -66.49 77.44 -17.24
CA ALA A 138 -67.71 78.14 -17.65
C ALA A 138 -68.19 77.54 -18.98
#